data_AF-A0A536VH33-F1
#
_entry.id   AF-A0A536VH33-F1
#
_cell.length_a   1.000
_cell.length_b   1.000
_cell.length_c   1.000
_cell.angle_alpha   90.00
_cell.angle_beta   90.00
_cell.angle_gamma   90.00
#
_symmetry.space_group_name_H-M   'P 1'
#
loop_
_entity.id
_entity.type
_entity.pdbx_description
1 polymer ?
#
loop_
_entity_poly.entity_id
_entity_poly.type
_entity_poly.pdbx_seq_one_letter_code
_entity_poly.pdbx_strand_id
1 'polypeptide(L)'
;MSGLTQPQINAKKTGINGHLDQLGCHSWNNAFGFNNKPGNYVPTLVINAAGAMAPVGAPRNNCRLPAALVYDPATNPNGTRCGDPDLSAAVWGTTTGIAPGSLRALQTGDNVGIQYGLKAMIAGAITPEEFVTLNERIGGFDADFNRRAARTTADLAALDIAYRAGIVASGANLGKLPIIDSRGWDEQGIHYIWRSFAERARIDAANDGSHGDQVMWRYGAGLLPATAAQATAVTLRSLLTMDTWLSNLNVSAPKETLNSVRRQADVIAAKPADAVDFCFLTGDTNFTTPVADMALCDADPRLPKHASPRQVAGGPLVENILKCELKPLNSVDYAPRVFSSAQWARLQATFQDGVCDWSEKGVGQRRAASPLTFADGPGGKRLPPPPVSHPRSGHGRDHDDDDHDNARDHHDRDDG
;
A
#
# COMPACT_ATOMS: atom_id res chain seq x y z
N MET A 1 25.06 -16.50 -14.71
CA MET A 1 25.53 -16.87 -13.35
C MET A 1 26.28 -18.20 -13.30
N SER A 2 26.66 -18.81 -14.43
CA SER A 2 27.52 -19.99 -14.41
C SER A 2 28.84 -19.67 -13.68
N GLY A 3 29.30 -20.56 -12.79
CA GLY A 3 30.52 -20.38 -12.02
C GLY A 3 30.43 -19.53 -10.74
N LEU A 4 29.26 -18.99 -10.39
CA LEU A 4 29.06 -18.30 -9.10
C LEU A 4 28.60 -19.27 -8.01
N THR A 5 29.09 -19.06 -6.79
CA THR A 5 28.58 -19.75 -5.59
C THR A 5 27.20 -19.21 -5.20
N GLN A 6 26.40 -20.00 -4.47
CA GLN A 6 25.09 -19.56 -4.01
C GLN A 6 25.13 -18.26 -3.16
N PRO A 7 26.10 -18.05 -2.26
CA PRO A 7 26.24 -16.76 -1.55
C PRO A 7 26.47 -15.58 -2.49
N GLN A 8 27.29 -15.73 -3.54
CA GLN A 8 27.51 -14.67 -4.52
C GLN A 8 26.24 -14.34 -5.31
N ILE A 9 25.47 -15.38 -5.67
CA ILE A 9 24.16 -15.21 -6.32
C ILE A 9 23.19 -14.47 -5.38
N ASN A 10 23.15 -14.85 -4.11
CA ASN A 10 22.27 -14.22 -3.13
C ASN A 10 22.64 -12.76 -2.90
N ALA A 11 23.93 -12.42 -2.80
CA ALA A 11 24.38 -11.02 -2.69
C ALA A 11 23.90 -10.17 -3.88
N LYS A 12 23.96 -10.70 -5.10
CA LYS A 12 23.42 -10.03 -6.30
C LYS A 12 21.90 -9.84 -6.21
N LYS A 13 21.16 -10.88 -5.80
CA LYS A 13 19.70 -10.81 -5.61
C LYS A 13 19.33 -9.79 -4.53
N THR A 14 20.05 -9.73 -3.42
CA THR A 14 19.89 -8.72 -2.37
C THR A 14 20.06 -7.32 -2.95
N GLY A 15 21.13 -7.08 -3.73
CA GLY A 15 21.33 -5.79 -4.39
C GLY A 15 20.18 -5.40 -5.32
N ILE A 16 19.64 -6.33 -6.11
CA ILE A 16 18.50 -6.09 -7.01
C ILE A 16 17.21 -5.82 -6.23
N ASN A 17 16.98 -6.58 -5.16
CA ASN A 17 15.77 -6.51 -4.35
C ASN A 17 15.72 -5.25 -3.49
N GLY A 18 16.86 -4.83 -2.94
CA GLY A 18 16.96 -3.70 -2.03
C GLY A 18 16.55 -3.99 -0.59
N HIS A 19 15.82 -5.07 -0.32
CA HIS A 19 15.53 -5.57 1.02
C HIS A 19 16.80 -6.06 1.74
N LEU A 20 16.67 -6.44 3.02
CA LEU A 20 17.75 -7.03 3.82
C LEU A 20 18.48 -8.16 3.07
N ASP A 21 17.71 -9.03 2.42
CA ASP A 21 18.24 -10.14 1.63
C ASP A 21 17.29 -10.55 0.48
N GLN A 22 17.65 -11.62 -0.22
CA GLN A 22 16.86 -12.23 -1.30
C GLN A 22 15.54 -12.88 -0.82
N LEU A 23 15.42 -13.23 0.46
CA LEU A 23 14.28 -13.95 1.01
C LEU A 23 13.04 -13.07 1.11
N GLY A 24 13.18 -11.74 1.21
CA GLY A 24 12.03 -10.83 1.24
C GLY A 24 11.06 -11.06 0.07
N CYS A 25 11.58 -11.21 -1.16
CA CYS A 25 10.77 -11.54 -2.33
C CYS A 25 10.18 -12.96 -2.29
N HIS A 26 10.94 -13.93 -1.74
CA HIS A 26 10.46 -15.31 -1.62
C HIS A 26 9.27 -15.39 -0.67
N SER A 27 9.39 -14.78 0.49
CA SER A 27 8.34 -14.72 1.50
C SER A 27 7.13 -13.97 0.98
N TRP A 28 7.32 -12.82 0.31
CA TRP A 28 6.21 -12.08 -0.28
C TRP A 28 5.44 -12.92 -1.30
N ASN A 29 6.12 -13.62 -2.21
CA ASN A 29 5.47 -14.53 -3.13
C ASN A 29 4.73 -15.66 -2.39
N ASN A 30 5.34 -16.24 -1.36
CA ASN A 30 4.77 -17.40 -0.68
C ASN A 30 3.59 -17.06 0.23
N ALA A 31 3.54 -15.86 0.78
CA ALA A 31 2.46 -15.40 1.63
C ALA A 31 1.34 -14.68 0.85
N PHE A 32 1.69 -13.90 -0.19
CA PHE A 32 0.75 -12.96 -0.82
C PHE A 32 0.70 -13.05 -2.36
N GLY A 33 1.58 -13.82 -3.00
CA GLY A 33 1.70 -13.92 -4.46
C GLY A 33 0.49 -14.52 -5.18
N PHE A 34 -0.56 -14.88 -4.44
CA PHE A 34 -1.82 -15.42 -4.97
C PHE A 34 -3.05 -14.60 -4.57
N ASN A 35 -2.90 -13.52 -3.80
CA ASN A 35 -4.04 -12.70 -3.37
C ASN A 35 -4.78 -12.05 -4.55
N ASN A 36 -4.03 -11.66 -5.58
CA ASN A 36 -4.58 -11.10 -6.80
C ASN A 36 -5.07 -12.16 -7.80
N LYS A 37 -4.94 -13.46 -7.51
CA LYS A 37 -5.38 -14.52 -8.42
C LYS A 37 -6.91 -14.61 -8.43
N PRO A 38 -7.56 -14.40 -9.58
CA PRO A 38 -8.99 -14.65 -9.68
C PRO A 38 -9.26 -16.14 -9.87
N GLY A 39 -10.48 -16.57 -9.55
CA GLY A 39 -11.00 -17.88 -9.89
C GLY A 39 -10.34 -19.02 -9.14
N ASN A 40 -10.42 -20.22 -9.73
CA ASN A 40 -9.70 -21.38 -9.24
C ASN A 40 -8.23 -21.31 -9.70
N TYR A 41 -7.30 -21.52 -8.77
CA TYR A 41 -5.87 -21.54 -9.07
C TYR A 41 -5.14 -22.51 -8.15
N VAL A 42 -3.97 -22.98 -8.61
CA VAL A 42 -2.97 -23.65 -7.74
C VAL A 42 -1.89 -22.63 -7.39
N PRO A 43 -1.58 -22.40 -6.10
CA PRO A 43 -0.54 -21.46 -5.70
C PRO A 43 0.82 -21.84 -6.29
N THR A 44 1.53 -20.89 -6.88
CA THR A 44 2.93 -21.06 -7.31
C THR A 44 3.85 -20.45 -6.27
N LEU A 45 4.56 -21.29 -5.52
CA LEU A 45 5.40 -20.88 -4.39
C LEU A 45 6.89 -21.05 -4.73
N VAL A 46 7.75 -20.29 -4.08
CA VAL A 46 9.18 -20.54 -4.01
C VAL A 46 9.42 -21.74 -3.10
N ILE A 47 10.00 -22.81 -3.65
CA ILE A 47 10.14 -24.12 -3.01
C ILE A 47 11.55 -24.41 -2.49
N ASN A 48 12.53 -23.54 -2.77
CA ASN A 48 13.88 -23.70 -2.24
C ASN A 48 14.62 -22.36 -2.10
N ALA A 49 15.76 -22.37 -1.39
CA ALA A 49 16.59 -21.18 -1.17
C ALA A 49 17.17 -20.57 -2.46
N ALA A 50 17.30 -21.37 -3.53
CA ALA A 50 17.75 -20.89 -4.83
C ALA A 50 16.69 -20.05 -5.56
N GLY A 51 15.44 -20.03 -5.09
CA GLY A 51 14.34 -19.27 -5.68
C GLY A 51 13.57 -20.04 -6.76
N ALA A 52 13.74 -21.37 -6.85
CA ALA A 52 12.93 -22.17 -7.76
C ALA A 52 11.46 -22.11 -7.35
N MET A 53 10.56 -22.05 -8.32
CA MET A 53 9.13 -21.96 -8.08
C MET A 53 8.39 -23.15 -8.67
N ALA A 54 7.37 -23.62 -7.97
CA ALA A 54 6.50 -24.70 -8.44
C ALA A 54 5.06 -24.50 -7.93
N PRO A 55 4.05 -25.05 -8.62
CA PRO A 55 2.71 -25.20 -8.07
C PRO A 55 2.75 -26.07 -6.80
N VAL A 56 2.05 -25.65 -5.75
CA VAL A 56 2.00 -26.36 -4.46
C VAL A 56 0.57 -26.47 -3.96
N GLY A 57 0.17 -27.68 -3.56
CA GLY A 57 -1.13 -27.96 -2.96
C GLY A 57 -2.24 -28.20 -3.97
N ALA A 58 -3.48 -28.24 -3.46
CA ALA A 58 -4.68 -28.45 -4.27
C ALA A 58 -5.19 -27.12 -4.87
N PRO A 59 -5.96 -27.17 -5.97
CA PRO A 59 -6.69 -26.01 -6.47
C PRO A 59 -7.56 -25.37 -5.39
N ARG A 60 -7.57 -24.03 -5.34
CA ARG A 60 -8.36 -23.23 -4.41
C ARG A 60 -8.81 -21.93 -5.06
N ASN A 61 -9.66 -21.17 -4.37
CA ASN A 61 -10.01 -19.80 -4.74
C ASN A 61 -10.04 -18.92 -3.47
N ASN A 62 -9.85 -17.60 -3.66
CA ASN A 62 -9.69 -16.66 -2.55
C ASN A 62 -10.99 -16.37 -1.79
N CYS A 63 -12.15 -16.61 -2.39
CA CYS A 63 -13.46 -16.45 -1.75
C CYS A 63 -13.98 -17.71 -1.04
N ARG A 64 -13.26 -18.83 -1.13
CA ARG A 64 -13.66 -20.15 -0.58
C ARG A 64 -15.05 -20.62 -1.02
N LEU A 65 -15.45 -20.25 -2.24
CA LEU A 65 -16.70 -20.71 -2.85
C LEU A 65 -16.50 -22.07 -3.53
N PRO A 66 -17.58 -22.85 -3.78
CA PRO A 66 -17.53 -24.01 -4.65
C PRO A 66 -16.90 -23.67 -6.00
N ALA A 67 -16.04 -24.55 -6.53
CA ALA A 67 -15.24 -24.30 -7.73
C ALA A 67 -16.06 -23.90 -8.95
N ALA A 68 -17.30 -24.41 -9.08
CA ALA A 68 -18.20 -24.09 -10.19
C ALA A 68 -18.79 -22.67 -10.14
N LEU A 69 -18.72 -21.97 -9.00
CA LEU A 69 -19.27 -20.62 -8.84
C LEU A 69 -18.26 -19.50 -9.13
N VAL A 70 -16.97 -19.83 -9.15
CA VAL A 70 -15.90 -18.83 -9.33
C VAL A 70 -15.47 -18.75 -10.79
N TYR A 71 -14.82 -17.64 -11.11
CA TYR A 71 -14.29 -17.35 -12.44
C TYR A 71 -13.42 -18.49 -12.97
N ASP A 72 -13.65 -18.86 -14.22
CA ASP A 72 -12.76 -19.64 -15.04
C ASP A 72 -12.80 -19.05 -16.46
N PRO A 73 -11.66 -18.69 -17.08
CA PRO A 73 -11.67 -17.98 -18.35
C PRO A 73 -12.31 -18.76 -19.50
N ALA A 74 -12.37 -20.10 -19.42
CA ALA A 74 -12.90 -20.95 -20.48
C ALA A 74 -14.34 -21.40 -20.22
N THR A 75 -14.65 -21.77 -18.97
CA THR A 75 -15.88 -22.48 -18.61
C THR A 75 -16.84 -21.65 -17.78
N ASN A 76 -16.37 -20.61 -17.08
CA ASN A 76 -17.20 -19.71 -16.29
C ASN A 76 -16.64 -18.27 -16.28
N PRO A 77 -16.59 -17.59 -17.44
CA PRO A 77 -15.93 -16.27 -17.55
C PRO A 77 -16.64 -15.17 -16.77
N ASN A 78 -17.89 -15.40 -16.35
CA ASN A 78 -18.71 -14.48 -15.57
C ASN A 78 -18.82 -14.90 -14.09
N GLY A 79 -18.11 -15.95 -13.68
CA GLY A 79 -18.06 -16.38 -12.29
C GLY A 79 -17.43 -15.34 -11.37
N THR A 80 -17.67 -15.47 -10.06
CA THR A 80 -17.05 -14.55 -9.08
C THR A 80 -15.53 -14.64 -9.16
N ARG A 81 -14.88 -13.51 -9.46
CA ARG A 81 -13.42 -13.48 -9.69
C ARG A 81 -12.62 -13.65 -8.41
N CYS A 82 -12.99 -13.00 -7.31
CA CYS A 82 -12.34 -13.18 -6.01
C CYS A 82 -10.84 -12.76 -5.94
N GLY A 83 -10.28 -12.03 -6.91
CA GLY A 83 -8.98 -11.37 -6.71
C GLY A 83 -9.13 -10.14 -5.81
N ASP A 84 -8.08 -9.72 -5.10
CA ASP A 84 -8.14 -8.55 -4.20
C ASP A 84 -8.76 -7.28 -4.86
N PRO A 85 -8.41 -6.90 -6.11
CA PRO A 85 -9.07 -5.77 -6.76
C PRO A 85 -10.58 -5.99 -6.97
N ASP A 86 -10.98 -7.22 -7.31
CA ASP A 86 -12.37 -7.59 -7.58
C ASP A 86 -13.24 -7.51 -6.31
N LEU A 87 -12.67 -7.75 -5.12
CA LEU A 87 -13.36 -7.56 -3.84
C LEU A 87 -13.73 -6.09 -3.58
N SER A 88 -13.07 -5.15 -4.25
CA SER A 88 -13.32 -3.71 -4.15
C SER A 88 -13.83 -3.10 -5.46
N ALA A 89 -14.48 -3.89 -6.32
CA ALA A 89 -14.99 -3.42 -7.62
C ALA A 89 -15.95 -2.23 -7.52
N ALA A 90 -16.69 -2.08 -6.42
CA ALA A 90 -17.54 -0.91 -6.18
C ALA A 90 -16.75 0.41 -6.04
N VAL A 91 -15.49 0.33 -5.60
CA VAL A 91 -14.57 1.47 -5.47
C VAL A 91 -13.82 1.68 -6.78
N TRP A 92 -13.24 0.61 -7.33
CA TRP A 92 -12.38 0.67 -8.51
C TRP A 92 -13.13 0.83 -9.81
N GLY A 93 -14.36 0.33 -9.88
CA GLY A 93 -15.06 0.10 -11.13
C GLY A 93 -14.50 -1.11 -11.86
N THR A 94 -15.12 -1.43 -12.99
CA THR A 94 -14.77 -2.59 -13.80
C THR A 94 -14.38 -2.19 -15.23
N THR A 95 -13.56 -3.01 -15.88
CA THR A 95 -13.31 -2.88 -17.32
C THR A 95 -14.57 -3.16 -18.13
N THR A 96 -14.72 -2.52 -19.29
CA THR A 96 -15.71 -2.95 -20.29
C THR A 96 -15.21 -4.23 -20.96
N GLY A 97 -15.56 -5.40 -20.41
CA GLY A 97 -15.35 -6.73 -20.99
C GLY A 97 -13.91 -7.09 -21.41
N ILE A 98 -13.18 -7.84 -20.59
CA ILE A 98 -12.03 -8.61 -21.07
C ILE A 98 -12.57 -9.76 -21.93
N ALA A 99 -11.90 -10.12 -23.02
CA ALA A 99 -12.21 -11.36 -23.74
C ALA A 99 -12.13 -12.59 -22.79
N PRO A 100 -13.19 -13.43 -22.68
CA PRO A 100 -14.43 -13.45 -23.46
C PRO A 100 -15.64 -12.86 -22.69
N GLY A 101 -15.74 -11.53 -22.57
CA GLY A 101 -16.85 -10.83 -21.91
C GLY A 101 -16.77 -10.68 -20.37
N SER A 102 -15.67 -11.09 -19.73
CA SER A 102 -15.52 -11.00 -18.27
C SER A 102 -15.30 -9.57 -17.78
N LEU A 103 -16.03 -9.14 -16.76
CA LEU A 103 -15.79 -7.90 -16.04
C LEU A 103 -14.79 -8.15 -14.91
N ARG A 104 -13.63 -7.49 -14.93
CA ARG A 104 -12.71 -7.42 -13.77
C ARG A 104 -12.71 -6.03 -13.18
N ALA A 105 -12.32 -5.92 -11.92
CA ALA A 105 -12.00 -4.61 -11.34
C ALA A 105 -10.80 -3.95 -12.05
N LEU A 106 -10.80 -2.62 -12.08
CA LEU A 106 -9.63 -1.85 -12.53
C LEU A 106 -8.45 -2.07 -11.56
N GLN A 107 -7.23 -2.08 -12.10
CA GLN A 107 -6.00 -2.42 -11.38
C GLN A 107 -4.94 -1.32 -11.50
N THR A 108 -4.18 -1.13 -10.43
CA THR A 108 -3.16 -0.07 -10.31
C THR A 108 -1.73 -0.55 -10.59
N GLY A 109 -1.54 -1.84 -10.85
CA GLY A 109 -0.22 -2.43 -11.06
C GLY A 109 0.40 -1.96 -12.38
N ASP A 110 1.60 -1.40 -12.32
CA ASP A 110 2.37 -0.99 -13.49
C ASP A 110 3.85 -1.31 -13.25
N ASN A 111 4.57 -1.77 -14.26
CA ASN A 111 6.05 -1.80 -14.22
C ASN A 111 6.69 -1.40 -15.54
N VAL A 112 5.96 -0.68 -16.40
CA VAL A 112 6.50 -0.08 -17.63
C VAL A 112 7.54 0.97 -17.24
N GLY A 113 8.68 0.96 -17.93
CA GLY A 113 9.79 1.89 -17.67
C GLY A 113 10.61 1.64 -16.40
N ILE A 114 10.21 0.72 -15.51
CA ILE A 114 10.96 0.41 -14.28
C ILE A 114 12.24 -0.38 -14.60
N GLN A 115 13.37 0.15 -14.14
CA GLN A 115 14.72 -0.39 -14.37
C GLN A 115 15.21 -1.20 -13.16
N TYR A 116 14.75 -2.44 -13.00
CA TYR A 116 15.12 -3.26 -11.84
C TYR A 116 16.63 -3.47 -11.74
N GLY A 117 17.20 -3.28 -10.55
CA GLY A 117 18.64 -3.43 -10.29
C GLY A 117 19.50 -2.22 -10.69
N LEU A 118 18.93 -1.07 -11.07
CA LEU A 118 19.70 0.10 -11.52
C LEU A 118 20.78 0.54 -10.52
N LYS A 119 20.41 0.83 -9.27
CA LYS A 119 21.38 1.22 -8.23
C LYS A 119 22.41 0.12 -7.94
N ALA A 120 22.01 -1.15 -8.01
CA ALA A 120 22.93 -2.27 -7.87
C ALA A 120 23.97 -2.34 -9.00
N MET A 121 23.57 -2.01 -10.23
CA MET A 121 24.45 -1.96 -11.39
C MET A 121 25.42 -0.77 -11.30
N ILE A 122 24.92 0.41 -10.95
CA ILE A 122 25.74 1.61 -10.72
C ILE A 122 26.77 1.34 -9.62
N ALA A 123 26.35 0.74 -8.50
CA ALA A 123 27.25 0.36 -7.40
C ALA A 123 28.22 -0.79 -7.76
N GLY A 124 27.99 -1.51 -8.85
CA GLY A 124 28.84 -2.62 -9.31
C GLY A 124 28.55 -3.97 -8.64
N ALA A 125 27.45 -4.08 -7.89
CA ALA A 125 26.99 -5.35 -7.33
C ALA A 125 26.53 -6.32 -8.43
N ILE A 126 25.95 -5.79 -9.51
CA ILE A 126 25.66 -6.52 -10.75
C ILE A 126 26.36 -5.87 -11.94
N THR A 127 26.68 -6.66 -12.95
CA THR A 127 27.32 -6.15 -14.18
C THR A 127 26.29 -5.48 -15.09
N PRO A 128 26.73 -4.62 -16.05
CA PRO A 128 25.86 -4.11 -17.11
C PRO A 128 25.11 -5.21 -17.86
N GLU A 129 25.76 -6.35 -18.11
CA GLU A 129 25.15 -7.50 -18.79
C GLU A 129 24.03 -8.15 -17.95
N GLU A 130 24.26 -8.31 -16.64
CA GLU A 130 23.26 -8.83 -15.72
C GLU A 130 22.06 -7.89 -15.62
N PHE A 131 22.28 -6.57 -15.62
CA PHE A 131 21.22 -5.57 -15.59
C PHE A 131 20.36 -5.56 -16.86
N VAL A 132 20.98 -5.61 -18.05
CA VAL A 132 20.24 -5.69 -19.33
C VAL A 132 19.43 -6.98 -19.37
N THR A 133 20.08 -8.12 -19.09
CA THR A 133 19.41 -9.44 -19.11
C THR A 133 18.26 -9.53 -18.11
N LEU A 134 18.41 -8.93 -16.92
CA LEU A 134 17.34 -8.85 -15.93
C LEU A 134 16.12 -8.12 -16.49
N ASN A 135 16.32 -6.94 -17.07
CA ASN A 135 15.22 -6.09 -17.53
C ASN A 135 14.54 -6.62 -18.80
N GLU A 136 15.23 -7.39 -19.63
CA GLU A 136 14.63 -8.14 -20.74
C GLU A 136 13.71 -9.28 -20.26
N ARG A 137 14.07 -9.92 -19.15
CA ARG A 137 13.42 -11.17 -18.71
C ARG A 137 12.40 -11.00 -17.58
N ILE A 138 12.40 -9.86 -16.89
CA ILE A 138 11.56 -9.64 -15.70
C ILE A 138 10.06 -9.76 -16.02
N GLY A 139 9.65 -9.30 -17.21
CA GLY A 139 8.27 -9.28 -17.67
C GLY A 139 7.31 -8.60 -16.69
N GLY A 140 6.12 -9.17 -16.57
CA GLY A 140 5.07 -8.66 -15.70
C GLY A 140 3.99 -9.69 -15.45
N PHE A 141 2.82 -9.18 -15.09
CA PHE A 141 1.61 -9.93 -14.82
C PHE A 141 0.48 -9.44 -15.73
N ASP A 142 -0.37 -10.36 -16.18
CA ASP A 142 -1.64 -10.01 -16.81
C ASP A 142 -2.71 -9.66 -15.75
N ALA A 143 -3.92 -9.37 -16.23
CA ALA A 143 -5.09 -9.03 -15.44
C ALA A 143 -5.53 -10.13 -14.45
N ASP A 144 -5.18 -11.39 -14.72
CA ASP A 144 -5.48 -12.57 -13.89
C ASP A 144 -4.25 -12.95 -13.03
N PHE A 145 -3.30 -12.03 -12.91
CA PHE A 145 -2.06 -12.18 -12.16
C PHE A 145 -1.18 -13.34 -12.65
N ASN A 146 -1.30 -13.78 -13.91
CA ASN A 146 -0.40 -14.75 -14.52
C ASN A 146 0.87 -14.06 -14.99
N ARG A 147 2.02 -14.70 -14.75
CA ARG A 147 3.30 -14.18 -15.26
C ARG A 147 3.29 -14.21 -16.78
N ARG A 148 3.79 -13.14 -17.39
CA ARG A 148 3.94 -13.03 -18.84
C ARG A 148 5.22 -12.28 -19.19
N ALA A 149 5.70 -12.47 -20.42
CA ALA A 149 6.92 -11.82 -20.89
C ALA A 149 6.80 -10.28 -20.96
N ALA A 150 5.61 -9.77 -21.28
CA ALA A 150 5.38 -8.34 -21.35
C ALA A 150 5.10 -7.72 -19.97
N ARG A 151 5.49 -6.45 -19.80
CA ARG A 151 5.30 -5.68 -18.58
C ARG A 151 3.82 -5.51 -18.22
N THR A 152 3.56 -5.31 -16.92
CA THR A 152 2.23 -4.97 -16.39
C THR A 152 1.96 -3.50 -16.66
N THR A 153 0.76 -3.18 -17.13
CA THR A 153 0.30 -1.81 -17.35
C THR A 153 -0.93 -1.56 -16.49
N ALA A 154 -0.94 -0.45 -15.76
CA ALA A 154 -2.10 -0.08 -14.94
C ALA A 154 -3.27 0.38 -15.82
N ASP A 155 -4.49 0.18 -15.34
CA ASP A 155 -5.64 0.87 -15.91
C ASP A 155 -5.59 2.33 -15.47
N LEU A 156 -5.51 3.26 -16.41
CA LEU A 156 -5.31 4.69 -16.11
C LEU A 156 -6.39 5.25 -15.18
N ALA A 157 -7.64 4.81 -15.34
CA ALA A 157 -8.74 5.19 -14.45
C ALA A 157 -8.55 4.71 -13.01
N ALA A 158 -7.89 3.56 -12.76
CA ALA A 158 -7.60 3.10 -11.40
C ALA A 158 -6.61 4.02 -10.67
N LEU A 159 -5.63 4.58 -11.39
CA LEU A 159 -4.62 5.47 -10.82
C LEU A 159 -5.28 6.72 -10.22
N ASP A 160 -6.16 7.33 -11.01
CA ASP A 160 -6.94 8.52 -10.64
C ASP A 160 -7.77 8.29 -9.36
N ILE A 161 -8.37 7.09 -9.25
CA ILE A 161 -9.15 6.64 -8.09
C ILE A 161 -8.24 6.42 -6.88
N ALA A 162 -7.12 5.71 -7.05
CA ALA A 162 -6.19 5.37 -5.96
C ALA A 162 -5.68 6.62 -5.23
N TYR A 163 -5.33 7.67 -5.99
CA TYR A 163 -4.90 8.94 -5.42
C TYR A 163 -6.04 9.73 -4.80
N ARG A 164 -7.18 9.85 -5.48
CA ARG A 164 -8.30 10.67 -4.98
C ARG A 164 -8.95 10.09 -3.75
N ALA A 165 -9.15 8.77 -3.72
CA ALA A 165 -9.78 8.07 -2.61
C ALA A 165 -8.86 7.94 -1.38
N GLY A 166 -7.60 8.35 -1.48
CA GLY A 166 -6.65 8.25 -0.37
C GLY A 166 -6.14 6.83 -0.11
N ILE A 167 -6.26 5.93 -1.10
CA ILE A 167 -5.71 4.57 -1.03
C ILE A 167 -4.17 4.64 -1.04
N VAL A 168 -3.61 5.59 -1.79
CA VAL A 168 -2.25 6.07 -1.55
C VAL A 168 -2.32 7.13 -0.44
N ALA A 169 -1.74 6.82 0.73
CA ALA A 169 -1.78 7.70 1.88
C ALA A 169 -1.19 9.09 1.57
N SER A 170 -1.91 10.14 1.97
CA SER A 170 -1.55 11.53 1.70
C SER A 170 -0.79 12.14 2.89
N GLY A 171 0.46 12.53 2.68
CA GLY A 171 1.25 13.24 3.71
C GLY A 171 0.58 14.51 4.23
N ALA A 172 -0.15 15.23 3.36
CA ALA A 172 -0.90 16.42 3.76
C ALA A 172 -2.08 16.12 4.69
N ASN A 173 -2.64 14.89 4.64
CA ASN A 173 -3.68 14.47 5.57
C ASN A 173 -3.11 13.79 6.81
N LEU A 174 -2.02 13.04 6.66
CA LEU A 174 -1.27 12.46 7.78
C LEU A 174 -0.74 13.55 8.71
N GLY A 175 -0.20 14.65 8.16
CA GLY A 175 0.25 15.83 8.91
C GLY A 175 -0.83 16.50 9.78
N LYS A 176 -2.10 16.09 9.69
CA LYS A 176 -3.20 16.64 10.51
C LYS A 176 -3.49 15.78 11.74
N LEU A 177 -2.72 14.72 11.97
CA LEU A 177 -2.95 13.72 12.99
C LEU A 177 -1.68 13.51 13.82
N PRO A 178 -1.77 13.33 15.15
CA PRO A 178 -0.66 12.79 15.91
C PRO A 178 -0.43 11.32 15.53
N ILE A 179 0.83 10.94 15.26
CA ILE A 179 1.19 9.59 14.82
C ILE A 179 2.31 9.03 15.69
N ILE A 180 2.10 7.83 16.23
CA ILE A 180 3.14 7.01 16.85
C ILE A 180 3.27 5.74 16.02
N ASP A 181 4.36 5.61 15.26
CA ASP A 181 4.70 4.40 14.50
C ASP A 181 5.49 3.46 15.41
N SER A 182 4.81 2.44 15.93
CA SER A 182 5.44 1.32 16.63
C SER A 182 6.01 0.35 15.61
N ARG A 183 7.34 0.37 15.44
CA ARG A 183 8.01 -0.34 14.36
C ARG A 183 8.82 -1.53 14.86
N GLY A 184 8.19 -2.68 14.89
CA GLY A 184 8.89 -3.94 15.09
C GLY A 184 9.67 -4.38 13.86
N TRP A 185 10.67 -5.23 14.09
CA TRP A 185 11.46 -5.84 13.02
C TRP A 185 10.67 -6.93 12.30
N ASP A 186 10.44 -6.72 11.01
CA ASP A 186 9.97 -7.71 10.05
C ASP A 186 10.46 -7.35 8.64
N GLU A 187 11.69 -7.79 8.33
CA GLU A 187 12.33 -7.61 7.01
C GLU A 187 12.15 -8.84 6.10
N GLN A 188 11.21 -9.72 6.45
CA GLN A 188 10.89 -10.91 5.66
C GLN A 188 9.41 -10.99 5.31
N GLY A 189 8.53 -10.13 5.82
CA GLY A 189 7.09 -10.12 5.56
C GLY A 189 6.66 -8.96 4.65
N ILE A 190 5.67 -8.19 5.10
CA ILE A 190 5.18 -6.97 4.43
C ILE A 190 5.48 -5.70 5.24
N HIS A 191 5.92 -5.83 6.49
CA HIS A 191 6.06 -4.72 7.44
C HIS A 191 7.46 -4.09 7.44
N TYR A 192 8.19 -4.21 6.32
CA TYR A 192 9.53 -3.67 6.12
C TYR A 192 9.69 -2.26 6.70
N ILE A 193 10.80 -2.02 7.40
CA ILE A 193 11.08 -0.80 8.15
C ILE A 193 11.04 0.43 7.26
N TRP A 194 11.49 0.29 6.00
CA TRP A 194 11.48 1.38 5.03
C TRP A 194 10.07 1.96 4.78
N ARG A 195 8.99 1.21 5.03
CA ARG A 195 7.61 1.71 4.86
C ARG A 195 7.27 2.84 5.83
N SER A 196 7.75 2.76 7.06
CA SER A 196 7.64 3.82 8.07
C SER A 196 8.30 5.10 7.54
N PHE A 197 9.50 4.96 7.00
CA PHE A 197 10.26 6.08 6.44
C PHE A 197 9.67 6.61 5.14
N ALA A 198 9.00 5.77 4.35
CA ALA A 198 8.23 6.20 3.19
C ALA A 198 7.03 7.06 3.61
N GLU A 199 6.33 6.67 4.68
CA GLU A 199 5.25 7.48 5.25
C GLU A 199 5.77 8.82 5.77
N ARG A 200 6.85 8.82 6.56
CA ARG A 200 7.50 10.06 7.03
C ARG A 200 7.90 10.97 5.87
N ALA A 201 8.54 10.41 4.85
CA ALA A 201 8.94 11.17 3.66
C ALA A 201 7.74 11.78 2.92
N ARG A 202 6.57 11.12 2.95
CA ARG A 202 5.33 11.72 2.40
C ARG A 202 4.86 12.90 3.25
N ILE A 203 4.93 12.79 4.59
CA ILE A 203 4.60 13.88 5.51
C ILE A 203 5.53 15.07 5.27
N ASP A 204 6.84 14.84 5.25
CA ASP A 204 7.86 15.88 4.97
C ASP A 204 7.60 16.59 3.64
N ALA A 205 7.41 15.82 2.56
CA ALA A 205 7.19 16.36 1.22
C ALA A 205 5.91 17.22 1.10
N ALA A 206 4.94 17.04 2.00
CA ALA A 206 3.67 17.74 1.98
C ALA A 206 3.58 18.90 3.00
N ASN A 207 4.55 19.01 3.90
CA ASN A 207 4.52 19.94 5.03
C ASN A 207 5.89 20.62 5.24
N ASP A 208 6.47 21.14 4.16
CA ASP A 208 7.70 21.96 4.17
C ASP A 208 8.89 21.30 4.89
N GLY A 209 9.02 19.97 4.76
CA GLY A 209 10.10 19.18 5.38
C GLY A 209 9.89 18.87 6.86
N SER A 210 8.68 19.09 7.40
CA SER A 210 8.34 18.80 8.79
C SER A 210 7.50 17.52 8.92
N HIS A 211 7.91 16.64 9.83
CA HIS A 211 7.15 15.50 10.34
C HIS A 211 6.98 15.59 11.87
N GLY A 212 6.93 16.80 12.43
CA GLY A 212 6.84 16.97 13.89
C GLY A 212 5.65 16.26 14.53
N ASP A 213 4.60 15.97 13.75
CA ASP A 213 3.39 15.21 14.12
C ASP A 213 3.59 13.69 14.17
N GLN A 214 4.73 13.16 13.75
CA GLN A 214 5.04 11.74 13.76
C GLN A 214 6.25 11.42 14.64
N VAL A 215 6.17 10.32 15.39
CA VAL A 215 7.32 9.68 16.04
C VAL A 215 7.41 8.20 15.67
N MET A 216 8.62 7.65 15.66
CA MET A 216 8.92 6.25 15.38
C MET A 216 9.59 5.60 16.59
N TRP A 217 8.99 4.51 17.07
CA TRP A 217 9.50 3.70 18.17
C TRP A 217 9.90 2.33 17.61
N ARG A 218 11.18 2.18 17.28
CA ARG A 218 11.71 0.98 16.59
C ARG A 218 12.19 -0.09 17.57
N TYR A 219 12.06 -1.37 17.24
CA TYR A 219 12.59 -2.46 18.10
C TYR A 219 12.92 -3.75 17.34
N GLY A 220 14.05 -4.38 17.70
CA GLY A 220 14.61 -5.53 16.98
C GLY A 220 14.13 -6.92 17.40
N ALA A 221 13.37 -7.03 18.50
CA ALA A 221 12.99 -8.32 19.09
C ALA A 221 11.86 -9.07 18.35
N GLY A 222 11.16 -8.42 17.41
CA GLY A 222 10.09 -9.02 16.59
C GLY A 222 9.12 -7.96 16.04
N LEU A 223 8.08 -8.41 15.33
CA LEU A 223 7.07 -7.54 14.72
C LEU A 223 6.21 -6.80 15.76
N LEU A 224 5.83 -7.48 16.84
CA LEU A 224 4.98 -6.95 17.90
C LEU A 224 5.62 -7.21 19.27
N PRO A 225 5.36 -6.37 20.28
CA PRO A 225 5.67 -6.67 21.67
C PRO A 225 5.01 -8.00 22.09
N ALA A 226 5.82 -8.95 22.57
CA ALA A 226 5.40 -10.32 22.90
C ALA A 226 5.41 -10.62 24.41
N THR A 227 6.08 -9.80 25.22
CA THR A 227 6.12 -9.96 26.69
C THR A 227 5.42 -8.79 27.39
N ALA A 228 5.03 -8.99 28.65
CA ALA A 228 4.42 -7.92 29.45
C ALA A 228 5.35 -6.69 29.60
N ALA A 229 6.67 -6.92 29.72
CA ALA A 229 7.66 -5.85 29.78
C ALA A 229 7.67 -5.04 28.47
N GLN A 230 7.74 -5.72 27.32
CA GLN A 230 7.73 -5.08 26.00
C GLN A 230 6.40 -4.34 25.75
N ALA A 231 5.26 -4.94 26.11
CA ALA A 231 3.95 -4.34 25.96
C ALA A 231 3.82 -3.08 26.83
N THR A 232 4.39 -3.08 28.03
CA THR A 232 4.46 -1.89 28.90
C THR A 232 5.31 -0.80 28.25
N ALA A 233 6.51 -1.14 27.77
CA ALA A 233 7.48 -0.20 27.23
C ALA A 233 7.03 0.48 25.91
N VAL A 234 6.22 -0.21 25.10
CA VAL A 234 5.80 0.27 23.77
C VAL A 234 4.29 0.46 23.68
N THR A 235 3.49 -0.59 23.90
CA THR A 235 2.04 -0.54 23.66
C THR A 235 1.30 0.34 24.67
N LEU A 236 1.53 0.13 25.98
CA LEU A 236 0.89 0.96 27.00
C LEU A 236 1.41 2.39 26.91
N ARG A 237 2.73 2.56 26.74
CA ARG A 237 3.34 3.88 26.56
C ARG A 237 2.74 4.63 25.38
N SER A 238 2.48 3.98 24.24
CA SER A 238 1.94 4.67 23.06
C SER A 238 0.51 5.15 23.29
N LEU A 239 -0.32 4.35 23.98
CA LEU A 239 -1.67 4.74 24.37
C LEU A 239 -1.67 5.94 25.32
N LEU A 240 -0.81 5.93 26.35
CA LEU A 240 -0.70 7.03 27.32
C LEU A 240 -0.13 8.32 26.69
N THR A 241 0.90 8.19 25.84
CA THR A 241 1.45 9.33 25.09
C THR A 241 0.40 9.90 24.12
N MET A 242 -0.35 9.05 23.41
CA MET A 242 -1.42 9.49 22.52
C MET A 242 -2.58 10.15 23.28
N ASP A 243 -2.98 9.62 24.43
CA ASP A 243 -4.00 10.21 25.31
C ASP A 243 -3.60 11.62 25.75
N THR A 244 -2.36 11.80 26.19
CA THR A 244 -1.80 13.11 26.56
C THR A 244 -1.79 14.06 25.36
N TRP A 245 -1.34 13.60 24.19
CA TRP A 245 -1.26 14.42 22.98
C TRP A 245 -2.65 14.87 22.51
N LEU A 246 -3.63 13.96 22.48
CA LEU A 246 -5.01 14.27 22.10
C LEU A 246 -5.70 15.17 23.13
N SER A 247 -5.42 14.99 24.43
CA SER A 247 -5.92 15.85 25.50
C SER A 247 -5.39 17.28 25.37
N ASN A 248 -4.09 17.44 25.15
CA ASN A 248 -3.48 18.75 24.88
C ASN A 248 -4.12 19.41 23.65
N LEU A 249 -4.32 18.63 22.58
CA LEU A 249 -4.95 19.09 21.34
C LEU A 249 -6.39 19.57 21.53
N ASN A 250 -7.15 18.95 22.44
CA ASN A 250 -8.53 19.37 22.73
C ASN A 250 -8.59 20.71 23.46
N VAL A 251 -7.51 21.08 24.18
CA VAL A 251 -7.40 22.37 24.87
C VAL A 251 -6.79 23.43 23.95
N SER A 252 -5.68 23.13 23.26
CA SER A 252 -4.95 24.11 22.46
C SER A 252 -5.56 24.38 21.08
N ALA A 253 -6.29 23.41 20.53
CA ALA A 253 -6.96 23.50 19.23
C ALA A 253 -8.32 22.78 19.28
N PRO A 254 -9.29 23.33 20.04
CA PRO A 254 -10.63 22.74 20.16
C PRO A 254 -11.30 22.70 18.79
N LYS A 255 -12.02 21.61 18.54
CA LYS A 255 -12.79 21.44 17.30
C LYS A 255 -14.21 21.96 17.49
N GLU A 256 -14.71 22.69 16.50
CA GLU A 256 -16.13 23.06 16.44
C GLU A 256 -17.03 21.82 16.29
N THR A 257 -16.60 20.84 15.49
CA THR A 257 -17.30 19.55 15.29
C THR A 257 -16.30 18.40 15.28
N LEU A 258 -16.75 17.16 15.49
CA LEU A 258 -15.88 15.97 15.40
C LEU A 258 -15.11 15.88 14.07
N ASN A 259 -15.71 16.37 12.99
CA ASN A 259 -15.16 16.34 11.62
C ASN A 259 -14.26 17.54 11.29
N SER A 260 -14.15 18.55 12.16
CA SER A 260 -13.26 19.68 11.92
C SER A 260 -11.80 19.20 11.87
N VAL A 261 -11.07 19.68 10.87
CA VAL A 261 -9.65 19.34 10.66
C VAL A 261 -8.76 20.28 11.48
N ARG A 262 -7.63 19.76 11.98
CA ARG A 262 -6.55 20.57 12.57
C ARG A 262 -5.46 20.82 11.54
N ARG A 263 -4.62 21.84 11.75
CA ARG A 263 -3.39 22.06 10.98
C ARG A 263 -2.25 21.29 11.64
N GLN A 264 -1.20 20.97 10.89
CA GLN A 264 -0.02 20.31 11.44
C GLN A 264 0.61 21.10 12.58
N ALA A 265 0.69 22.43 12.45
CA ALA A 265 1.22 23.30 13.51
C ALA A 265 0.46 23.13 14.84
N ASP A 266 -0.85 22.92 14.80
CA ASP A 266 -1.67 22.69 16.00
C ASP A 266 -1.33 21.33 16.63
N VAL A 267 -1.15 20.29 15.81
CA VAL A 267 -0.73 18.96 16.25
C VAL A 267 0.65 19.00 16.88
N ILE A 268 1.62 19.67 16.25
CA ILE A 268 2.99 19.81 16.76
C ILE A 268 3.00 20.56 18.09
N ALA A 269 2.27 21.69 18.19
CA ALA A 269 2.24 22.49 19.41
C ALA A 269 1.67 21.74 20.62
N ALA A 270 0.79 20.77 20.40
CA ALA A 270 0.20 19.95 21.46
C ALA A 270 1.02 18.70 21.81
N LYS A 271 2.10 18.42 21.08
CA LYS A 271 2.90 17.21 21.24
C LYS A 271 3.56 17.15 22.62
N PRO A 272 3.39 16.05 23.39
CA PRO A 272 4.10 15.84 24.64
C PRO A 272 5.62 15.90 24.41
N ALA A 273 6.35 16.52 25.34
CA ALA A 273 7.80 16.72 25.19
C ALA A 273 8.60 15.40 25.11
N ASP A 274 8.08 14.32 25.70
CA ASP A 274 8.68 12.99 25.70
C ASP A 274 8.26 12.11 24.50
N ALA A 275 7.34 12.60 23.65
CA ALA A 275 7.00 11.97 22.39
C ALA A 275 8.15 12.23 21.40
N VAL A 276 9.21 11.43 21.47
CA VAL A 276 10.36 11.52 20.58
C VAL A 276 10.60 10.18 19.88
N ASP A 277 11.38 10.22 18.80
CA ASP A 277 11.89 8.99 18.19
C ASP A 277 12.84 8.29 19.17
N PHE A 278 12.72 6.97 19.24
CA PHE A 278 13.68 6.12 19.92
C PHE A 278 13.68 4.72 19.34
N CYS A 279 14.66 3.91 19.74
CA CYS A 279 14.61 2.47 19.52
C CYS A 279 14.98 1.67 20.76
N PHE A 280 14.59 0.41 20.78
CA PHE A 280 15.18 -0.63 21.62
C PHE A 280 16.07 -1.51 20.75
N LEU A 281 17.36 -1.55 21.07
CA LEU A 281 18.36 -2.33 20.32
C LEU A 281 18.03 -3.83 20.40
N THR A 282 18.48 -4.61 19.42
CA THR A 282 18.17 -6.04 19.29
C THR A 282 18.59 -6.84 20.53
N GLY A 283 19.64 -6.43 21.23
CA GLY A 283 20.08 -7.06 22.48
C GLY A 283 19.20 -6.77 23.70
N ASP A 284 18.42 -5.69 23.68
CA ASP A 284 17.48 -5.34 24.74
C ASP A 284 16.14 -6.07 24.53
N THR A 285 16.12 -7.32 24.97
CA THR A 285 14.94 -8.19 24.79
C THR A 285 13.76 -7.81 25.69
N ASN A 286 13.94 -6.94 26.70
CA ASN A 286 12.87 -6.51 27.62
C ASN A 286 12.45 -5.05 27.44
N PHE A 287 13.06 -4.32 26.49
CA PHE A 287 12.78 -2.92 26.19
C PHE A 287 12.95 -2.00 27.41
N THR A 288 14.05 -2.19 28.14
CA THR A 288 14.35 -1.42 29.35
C THR A 288 15.08 -0.11 29.05
N THR A 289 15.83 -0.02 27.95
CA THR A 289 16.75 1.08 27.66
C THR A 289 16.43 1.72 26.31
N PRO A 290 15.56 2.75 26.27
CA PRO A 290 15.27 3.45 25.03
C PRO A 290 16.50 4.25 24.56
N VAL A 291 16.84 4.12 23.29
CA VAL A 291 17.95 4.83 22.63
C VAL A 291 17.38 5.91 21.71
N ALA A 292 17.65 7.17 22.02
CA ALA A 292 17.24 8.31 21.19
C ALA A 292 18.25 8.66 20.08
N ASP A 293 19.47 8.10 20.14
CA ASP A 293 20.46 8.26 19.07
C ASP A 293 20.09 7.41 17.85
N MET A 294 19.59 8.08 16.80
CA MET A 294 19.14 7.40 15.60
C MET A 294 20.30 6.80 14.78
N ALA A 295 21.53 7.31 14.91
CA ALA A 295 22.69 6.70 14.27
C ALA A 295 23.02 5.34 14.92
N LEU A 296 22.88 5.25 16.25
CA LEU A 296 23.01 3.97 16.96
C LEU A 296 21.87 3.01 16.60
N CYS A 297 20.64 3.51 16.47
CA CYS A 297 19.53 2.69 15.98
C CYS A 297 19.79 2.18 14.56
N ASP A 298 20.28 3.01 13.64
CA ASP A 298 20.54 2.60 12.25
C ASP A 298 21.74 1.63 12.13
N ALA A 299 22.65 1.61 13.11
CA ALA A 299 23.76 0.67 13.19
C ALA A 299 23.38 -0.70 13.77
N ASP A 300 22.23 -0.83 14.46
CA ASP A 300 21.75 -2.12 14.96
C ASP A 300 21.33 -3.01 13.79
N PRO A 301 21.78 -4.28 13.71
CA PRO A 301 21.59 -5.13 12.53
C PRO A 301 20.15 -5.39 12.11
N ARG A 302 19.15 -5.15 12.98
CA ARG A 302 17.73 -5.34 12.66
C ARG A 302 16.94 -4.05 12.53
N LEU A 303 17.54 -2.90 12.78
CA LEU A 303 16.84 -1.62 12.71
C LEU A 303 17.14 -0.74 11.49
N PRO A 304 18.14 -1.00 10.59
CA PRO A 304 18.33 -0.14 9.43
C PRO A 304 17.12 -0.24 8.53
N LYS A 305 16.77 0.89 7.93
CA LYS A 305 15.87 0.88 6.78
C LYS A 305 16.64 0.39 5.56
N HIS A 306 16.16 -0.69 4.97
CA HIS A 306 16.57 -1.13 3.64
C HIS A 306 15.79 -0.36 2.57
N ALA A 307 15.73 -0.90 1.35
CA ALA A 307 15.00 -0.33 0.22
C ALA A 307 13.97 -1.32 -0.33
N SER A 308 13.17 -0.86 -1.30
CA SER A 308 12.35 -1.72 -2.14
C SER A 308 13.00 -1.93 -3.52
N PRO A 309 12.50 -2.89 -4.33
CA PRO A 309 12.94 -3.02 -5.71
C PRO A 309 12.72 -1.76 -6.56
N ARG A 310 11.65 -0.99 -6.28
CA ARG A 310 11.38 0.28 -6.97
C ARG A 310 12.36 1.37 -6.57
N GLN A 311 12.74 1.44 -5.29
CA GLN A 311 13.77 2.37 -4.83
C GLN A 311 15.15 2.01 -5.41
N VAL A 312 15.47 0.72 -5.54
CA VAL A 312 16.68 0.26 -6.25
C VAL A 312 16.63 0.61 -7.73
N ALA A 313 15.44 0.62 -8.34
CA ALA A 313 15.22 1.06 -9.72
C ALA A 313 15.24 2.58 -9.93
N GLY A 314 15.66 3.35 -8.93
CA GLY A 314 15.76 4.82 -8.98
C GLY A 314 14.57 5.56 -8.35
N GLY A 315 13.52 4.85 -7.94
CA GLY A 315 12.35 5.45 -7.30
C GLY A 315 12.67 6.14 -5.96
N PRO A 316 11.86 7.13 -5.57
CA PRO A 316 12.08 7.87 -4.34
C PRO A 316 11.58 7.11 -3.10
N LEU A 317 12.10 7.46 -1.92
CA LEU A 317 11.69 6.87 -0.64
C LEU A 317 10.18 7.03 -0.38
N VAL A 318 9.54 8.10 -0.88
CA VAL A 318 8.10 8.35 -0.68
C VAL A 318 7.20 7.24 -1.24
N GLU A 319 7.66 6.40 -2.17
CA GLU A 319 6.94 5.20 -2.63
C GLU A 319 5.45 5.45 -2.97
N ASN A 320 5.13 6.58 -3.61
CA ASN A 320 3.76 6.99 -3.90
C ASN A 320 3.49 7.18 -5.41
N ILE A 321 4.42 6.74 -6.26
CA ILE A 321 4.27 6.73 -7.73
C ILE A 321 3.87 5.32 -8.15
N LEU A 322 2.59 5.12 -8.49
CA LEU A 322 2.07 3.83 -8.93
C LEU A 322 2.51 3.53 -10.37
N LYS A 323 2.35 4.52 -11.26
CA LYS A 323 2.86 4.59 -12.62
C LYS A 323 3.67 5.87 -12.79
N CYS A 324 4.89 5.75 -13.28
CA CYS A 324 5.77 6.89 -13.56
C CYS A 324 5.45 7.49 -14.94
N GLU A 325 5.73 8.78 -15.10
CA GLU A 325 5.95 9.34 -16.45
C GLU A 325 7.22 8.74 -17.03
N LEU A 326 7.33 8.69 -18.36
CA LEU A 326 8.47 8.10 -19.04
C LEU A 326 9.34 9.20 -19.68
N LYS A 327 10.66 9.03 -19.55
CA LYS A 327 11.65 9.79 -20.29
C LYS A 327 12.45 8.87 -21.22
N PRO A 328 13.01 9.39 -22.33
CA PRO A 328 13.90 8.62 -23.18
C PRO A 328 15.09 8.06 -22.40
N LEU A 329 15.56 6.88 -22.81
CA LEU A 329 16.84 6.35 -22.34
C LEU A 329 17.97 7.32 -22.66
N ASN A 330 18.78 7.63 -21.66
CA ASN A 330 19.97 8.47 -21.83
C ASN A 330 21.18 7.79 -21.20
N SER A 331 22.24 7.57 -21.99
CA SER A 331 23.43 6.85 -21.54
C SER A 331 24.15 7.55 -20.37
N VAL A 332 24.00 8.87 -20.25
CA VAL A 332 24.60 9.65 -19.15
C VAL A 332 24.00 9.30 -17.78
N ASP A 333 22.75 8.82 -17.75
CA ASP A 333 22.05 8.45 -16.51
C ASP A 333 22.66 7.21 -15.83
N TYR A 334 23.56 6.51 -16.52
CA TYR A 334 24.18 5.26 -16.05
C TYR A 334 25.64 5.44 -15.61
N ALA A 335 26.17 6.66 -15.64
CA ALA A 335 27.54 6.94 -15.20
C ALA A 335 27.78 6.45 -13.74
N PRO A 336 28.98 5.93 -13.42
CA PRO A 336 30.18 5.80 -14.26
C PRO A 336 30.20 4.50 -15.10
N ARG A 337 29.08 3.77 -15.21
CA ARG A 337 29.01 2.51 -15.95
C ARG A 337 28.83 2.79 -17.44
N VAL A 338 29.48 1.96 -18.26
CA VAL A 338 29.45 2.07 -19.71
C VAL A 338 28.90 0.78 -20.29
N PHE A 339 27.91 0.90 -21.17
CA PHE A 339 27.36 -0.22 -21.92
C PHE A 339 28.11 -0.39 -23.24
N SER A 340 28.28 -1.64 -23.68
CA SER A 340 28.65 -1.90 -25.07
C SER A 340 27.51 -1.51 -26.01
N SER A 341 27.80 -1.29 -27.30
CA SER A 341 26.77 -0.98 -28.30
C SER A 341 25.68 -2.06 -28.37
N ALA A 342 26.04 -3.33 -28.18
CA ALA A 342 25.11 -4.45 -28.16
C ALA A 342 24.19 -4.42 -26.92
N GLN A 343 24.75 -4.10 -25.74
CA GLN A 343 23.97 -3.95 -24.51
C GLN A 343 23.02 -2.76 -24.60
N TRP A 344 23.49 -1.64 -25.16
CA TRP A 344 22.68 -0.44 -25.35
C TRP A 344 21.49 -0.70 -26.28
N ALA A 345 21.72 -1.34 -27.43
CA ALA A 345 20.65 -1.69 -28.37
C ALA A 345 19.58 -2.60 -27.73
N ARG A 346 20.00 -3.59 -26.93
CA ARG A 346 19.10 -4.47 -26.16
C ARG A 346 18.28 -3.71 -25.11
N LEU A 347 18.92 -2.75 -24.43
CA LEU A 347 18.23 -1.89 -23.46
C LEU A 347 17.19 -1.00 -24.15
N GLN A 348 17.53 -0.41 -25.31
CA GLN A 348 16.59 0.36 -26.13
C GLN A 348 15.40 -0.49 -26.61
N ALA A 349 15.65 -1.73 -27.03
CA ALA A 349 14.59 -2.66 -27.43
C ALA A 349 13.68 -3.07 -26.25
N THR A 350 14.22 -3.08 -25.03
CA THR A 350 13.47 -3.39 -23.79
C THR A 350 12.58 -2.23 -23.33
N PHE A 351 13.05 -0.99 -23.54
CA PHE A 351 12.40 0.24 -23.09
C PHE A 351 12.08 1.17 -24.27
N GLN A 352 11.29 0.66 -25.21
CA GLN A 352 10.94 1.37 -26.45
C GLN A 352 10.22 2.70 -26.17
N ASP A 353 9.34 2.70 -25.17
CA ASP A 353 8.59 3.88 -24.73
C ASP A 353 9.34 4.75 -23.71
N GLY A 354 10.56 4.35 -23.35
CA GLY A 354 11.39 5.00 -22.33
C GLY A 354 11.37 4.34 -20.96
N VAL A 355 12.02 5.01 -20.02
CA VAL A 355 12.21 4.59 -18.63
C VAL A 355 11.55 5.58 -17.68
N CYS A 356 11.26 5.15 -16.45
CA CYS A 356 10.65 6.03 -15.45
C CYS A 356 11.46 7.32 -15.24
N ASP A 357 10.77 8.45 -15.40
CA ASP A 357 11.22 9.72 -14.85
C ASP A 357 10.71 9.85 -13.42
N TRP A 358 11.58 9.55 -12.46
CA TRP A 358 11.26 9.63 -11.04
C TRP A 358 11.27 11.07 -10.49
N SER A 359 11.66 12.05 -11.30
CA SER A 359 11.62 13.47 -10.93
C SER A 359 10.22 14.07 -11.11
N GLU A 360 9.39 13.43 -11.95
CA GLU A 360 8.01 13.82 -12.21
C GLU A 360 7.03 13.18 -11.23
N LYS A 361 5.83 13.77 -11.15
CA LYS A 361 4.71 13.16 -10.43
C LYS A 361 4.25 11.90 -11.18
N GLY A 362 3.66 10.97 -10.44
CA GLY A 362 3.06 9.79 -11.04
C GLY A 362 1.87 10.15 -11.95
N VAL A 363 1.62 9.31 -12.95
CA VAL A 363 0.46 9.46 -13.84
C VAL A 363 -0.83 9.44 -13.00
N GLY A 364 -1.66 10.48 -13.14
CA GLY A 364 -2.89 10.66 -12.36
C GLY A 364 -2.67 11.04 -10.90
N GLN A 365 -1.42 11.27 -10.46
CA GLN A 365 -1.12 11.66 -9.10
C GLN A 365 -1.68 13.05 -8.79
N ARG A 366 -2.55 13.09 -7.78
CA ARG A 366 -3.23 14.31 -7.35
C ARG A 366 -3.52 14.25 -5.86
N ARG A 367 -3.97 15.38 -5.31
CA ARG A 367 -4.36 15.47 -3.91
C ARG A 367 -5.57 14.56 -3.62
N ALA A 368 -5.52 13.84 -2.51
CA ALA A 368 -6.66 13.09 -2.01
C ALA A 368 -7.86 14.01 -1.76
N ALA A 369 -9.04 13.55 -2.15
CA ALA A 369 -10.31 14.16 -1.80
C ALA A 369 -10.93 13.31 -0.70
N SER A 370 -11.24 13.93 0.44
CA SER A 370 -11.79 13.21 1.59
C SER A 370 -12.74 14.13 2.36
N PRO A 371 -13.80 13.58 2.97
CA PRO A 371 -14.28 12.20 2.80
C PRO A 371 -15.02 12.01 1.45
N LEU A 372 -14.93 10.80 0.89
CA LEU A 372 -15.71 10.39 -0.29
C LEU A 372 -16.84 9.44 0.11
N THR A 373 -17.95 9.50 -0.63
CA THR A 373 -18.97 8.44 -0.69
C THR A 373 -18.87 7.70 -2.02
N PHE A 374 -19.12 6.40 -1.99
CA PHE A 374 -19.17 5.53 -3.17
C PHE A 374 -20.60 5.09 -3.51
N ALA A 375 -21.61 5.74 -2.91
CA ALA A 375 -23.02 5.42 -3.15
C ALA A 375 -23.42 5.57 -4.64
N ASP A 376 -22.80 6.52 -5.35
CA ASP A 376 -23.02 6.75 -6.78
C ASP A 376 -22.10 5.92 -7.69
N GLY A 377 -21.31 5.01 -7.11
CA GLY A 377 -20.42 4.10 -7.81
C GLY A 377 -18.92 4.46 -7.79
N PRO A 378 -18.15 3.86 -8.71
CA PRO A 378 -16.69 3.89 -8.74
C PRO A 378 -16.06 5.27 -8.69
N GLY A 379 -14.88 5.34 -8.06
CA GLY A 379 -14.11 6.57 -7.86
C GLY A 379 -14.70 7.53 -6.83
N GLY A 380 -15.96 7.35 -6.45
CA GLY A 380 -16.65 8.10 -5.42
C GLY A 380 -16.81 9.59 -5.71
N LYS A 381 -17.65 10.26 -4.92
CA LYS A 381 -17.83 11.71 -4.92
C LYS A 381 -17.58 12.26 -3.53
N ARG A 382 -17.17 13.53 -3.43
CA ARG A 382 -17.04 14.17 -2.11
C ARG A 382 -18.38 14.13 -1.40
N LEU A 383 -18.35 13.83 -0.10
CA LEU A 383 -19.53 14.03 0.73
C LEU A 383 -19.95 15.50 0.68
N PRO A 384 -21.26 15.79 0.66
CA PRO A 384 -21.75 17.16 0.73
C PRO A 384 -21.37 17.80 2.08
N PRO A 385 -21.47 19.14 2.20
CA PRO A 385 -21.34 19.81 3.48
C PRO A 385 -22.28 19.20 4.53
N PRO A 386 -21.94 19.31 5.83
CA PRO A 386 -22.82 18.87 6.91
C PRO A 386 -24.23 19.46 6.74
N PRO A 387 -25.29 18.67 6.95
CA PRO A 387 -26.65 19.18 6.87
C PRO A 387 -26.86 20.26 7.94
N VAL A 388 -27.51 21.36 7.54
CA VAL A 388 -27.92 22.42 8.46
C VAL A 388 -29.34 22.14 8.96
N SER A 389 -29.53 22.21 10.28
CA SER A 389 -30.88 22.16 10.85
C SER A 389 -31.61 23.44 10.45
N HIS A 390 -32.81 23.29 9.89
CA HIS A 390 -33.74 24.40 9.71
C HIS A 390 -34.80 24.34 10.81
N PRO A 391 -35.12 25.47 11.47
CA PRO A 391 -36.25 25.50 12.39
C PRO A 391 -37.50 25.06 11.62
N ARG A 392 -38.19 24.05 12.16
CA ARG A 392 -39.47 23.56 11.63
C ARG A 392 -40.39 24.78 11.54
N SER A 393 -40.80 25.17 10.34
CA SER A 393 -41.79 26.23 10.19
C SER A 393 -43.05 25.78 10.92
N GLY A 394 -43.33 26.45 12.04
CA GLY A 394 -44.44 26.12 12.91
C GLY A 394 -45.76 26.44 12.24
N HIS A 395 -46.26 25.51 11.44
CA HIS A 395 -47.68 25.32 11.16
C HIS A 395 -47.91 23.81 11.06
N GLY A 396 -47.84 23.14 12.22
CA GLY A 396 -48.60 21.91 12.41
C GLY A 396 -50.06 22.28 12.23
N ARG A 397 -50.70 21.74 11.20
CA ARG A 397 -52.15 21.62 11.21
C ARG A 397 -52.43 20.62 12.32
N ASP A 398 -53.12 21.07 13.36
CA ASP A 398 -53.77 20.21 14.32
C ASP A 398 -54.65 19.25 13.50
N HIS A 399 -54.30 17.97 13.54
CA HIS A 399 -55.24 16.93 13.17
C HIS A 399 -56.15 16.80 14.38
N ASP A 400 -57.34 17.39 14.27
CA ASP A 400 -58.44 17.16 15.20
C ASP A 400 -58.78 15.66 15.17
N ASP A 401 -58.42 14.97 16.25
CA ASP A 401 -58.95 13.68 16.65
C ASP A 401 -60.37 13.93 17.19
N ASP A 402 -61.36 13.99 16.30
CA ASP A 402 -62.77 13.91 16.67
C ASP A 402 -63.52 13.17 15.56
N ASP A 403 -63.58 11.84 15.65
CA ASP A 403 -64.79 11.11 15.25
C ASP A 403 -64.97 9.87 16.14
N HIS A 404 -65.92 10.05 17.04
CA HIS A 404 -66.40 9.11 18.03
C HIS A 404 -66.90 7.80 17.43
N ASP A 405 -66.60 6.75 18.17
CA ASP A 405 -67.36 5.51 18.30
C ASP A 405 -68.87 5.68 18.07
N ASN A 406 -69.41 4.91 17.13
CA ASN A 406 -70.78 4.40 17.24
C ASN A 406 -70.78 2.91 16.96
N ALA A 407 -70.61 2.14 18.04
CA ALA A 407 -71.02 0.75 18.09
C ALA A 407 -72.53 0.64 17.86
N ARG A 408 -72.95 -0.36 17.06
CA ARG A 408 -74.14 -1.16 17.35
C ARG A 408 -74.18 -2.45 16.53
N ASP A 409 -74.19 -3.53 17.28
CA ASP A 409 -74.56 -4.90 16.91
C ASP A 409 -75.82 -4.99 16.04
N HIS A 410 -75.80 -5.90 15.06
CA HIS A 410 -76.66 -7.10 14.99
C HIS A 410 -76.75 -7.64 13.57
N HIS A 411 -76.23 -8.86 13.36
CA HIS A 411 -76.99 -10.09 13.06
C HIS A 411 -76.17 -11.07 12.21
N ASP A 412 -75.80 -12.19 12.84
CA ASP A 412 -75.71 -13.47 12.15
C ASP A 412 -77.10 -13.85 11.60
N ARG A 413 -77.15 -14.37 10.37
CA ARG A 413 -77.72 -15.69 10.05
C ARG A 413 -77.58 -16.05 8.57
N ASP A 414 -77.17 -17.30 8.39
CA ASP A 414 -77.18 -18.12 7.19
C ASP A 414 -78.55 -18.13 6.46
N ASP A 415 -78.51 -18.31 5.13
CA ASP A 415 -79.16 -19.40 4.38
C ASP A 415 -79.21 -19.06 2.87
N GLY A 416 -78.67 -19.94 2.02
CA GLY A 416 -78.87 -19.92 0.55
C GLY A 416 -77.66 -20.27 -0.29
#